data_AF-A0AAE8T4R5-F1
#
_entry.id   AF-A0AAE8T4R5-F1
#
_cell.length_a   1.000
_cell.length_b   1.000
_cell.length_c   1.000
_cell.angle_alpha   90.00
_cell.angle_beta   90.00
_cell.angle_gamma   90.00
#
_symmetry.space_group_name_H-M   'P 1'
#
loop_
_entity.id
_entity.type
_entity.pdbx_description
1 polymer ?
#
loop_
_entity_poly.entity_id
_entity_poly.type
_entity_poly.pdbx_seq_one_letter_code
_entity_poly.pdbx_strand_id
1 'polypeptide(L)'
;MGTAYLGHPAAHYVVRDAMVASRLATDDSIDDFGEFKCRHAADRETRDLYRSQAIRQGAMTPGGTMPNRDLKRFIVGIHDTVDTHASIGTPVSDHAIHTRSPSVSDEIAAWFSALDDVDLSIPWTADDLLLYGNQASLARGQAGYRVDASGRRLSGWHDDWIVLGQMGGDPVIVVPGGDVLFDRHGAGFWAPSRVASSLTHFAHALCIWCELYVGRYSRDIFDDTYEIRPAFLAEVRARIGEALPDAEAAVFMEMVGG
;
A
#
# COMPACT_ATOMS: atom_id res chain seq x y z
N MET A 1 49.74 -25.38 13.14
CA MET A 1 49.14 -24.89 11.89
C MET A 1 47.77 -25.53 11.73
N GLY A 2 46.71 -24.73 11.63
CA GLY A 2 45.40 -25.15 11.09
C GLY A 2 44.38 -25.75 12.07
N THR A 3 43.72 -24.91 12.86
CA THR A 3 42.42 -25.22 13.50
C THR A 3 41.30 -25.18 12.46
N ALA A 4 40.54 -26.26 12.31
CA ALA A 4 39.34 -26.32 11.48
C ALA A 4 38.12 -25.84 12.27
N TYR A 5 37.45 -24.80 11.78
CA TYR A 5 36.15 -24.35 12.27
C TYR A 5 35.04 -24.86 11.35
N LEU A 6 33.99 -25.37 11.99
CA LEU A 6 32.72 -25.82 11.43
C LEU A 6 31.94 -24.66 10.78
N GLY A 7 31.31 -24.93 9.62
CA GLY A 7 30.32 -24.06 9.00
C GLY A 7 29.05 -24.85 8.69
N HIS A 8 27.92 -24.41 9.25
CA HIS A 8 26.57 -24.96 9.10
C HIS A 8 26.05 -24.89 7.65
N PRO A 9 25.18 -25.81 7.22
CA PRO A 9 24.45 -25.68 5.96
C PRO A 9 23.31 -24.66 6.06
N ALA A 10 23.21 -23.79 5.05
CA ALA A 10 22.15 -22.80 4.87
C ALA A 10 20.80 -23.48 4.65
N ALA A 11 19.77 -22.94 5.29
CA ALA A 11 18.39 -23.42 5.22
C ALA A 11 17.80 -23.17 3.82
N HIS A 12 17.32 -24.25 3.20
CA HIS A 12 16.45 -24.22 2.04
C HIS A 12 15.04 -23.80 2.49
N TYR A 13 14.51 -22.68 1.98
CA TYR A 13 13.09 -22.38 2.09
C TYR A 13 12.39 -22.85 0.81
N VAL A 14 11.65 -23.95 0.93
CA VAL A 14 10.73 -24.47 -0.07
C VAL A 14 9.35 -24.01 0.35
N VAL A 15 8.74 -23.10 -0.41
CA VAL A 15 7.32 -22.75 -0.24
C VAL A 15 6.50 -23.95 -0.70
N ARG A 16 5.82 -24.62 0.24
CA ARG A 16 4.89 -25.71 -0.03
C ARG A 16 3.47 -25.20 0.15
N ASP A 17 2.66 -25.36 -0.88
CA ASP A 17 1.20 -25.33 -0.82
C ASP A 17 0.66 -26.38 0.15
N ALA A 18 -0.33 -26.00 0.98
CA ALA A 18 -1.26 -26.93 1.60
C ALA A 18 -2.56 -26.23 2.06
N MET A 19 -3.57 -26.33 1.20
CA MET A 19 -4.98 -26.66 1.45
C MET A 19 -5.42 -26.87 2.92
N VAL A 20 -6.50 -26.20 3.35
CA VAL A 20 -7.46 -26.76 4.33
C VAL A 20 -8.89 -26.45 3.91
N ALA A 21 -9.66 -27.51 3.69
CA ALA A 21 -11.10 -27.49 3.58
C ALA A 21 -11.73 -28.17 4.81
N SER A 22 -12.96 -27.73 5.13
CA SER A 22 -14.07 -28.46 5.76
C SER A 22 -14.29 -28.33 7.28
N ARG A 23 -15.49 -27.81 7.63
CA ARG A 23 -16.48 -28.21 8.67
C ARG A 23 -17.42 -27.01 8.88
N LEU A 24 -18.74 -27.07 9.08
CA LEU A 24 -19.81 -28.06 9.13
C LEU A 24 -21.12 -27.25 9.07
N ALA A 25 -22.17 -27.80 8.47
CA ALA A 25 -23.51 -27.22 8.40
C ALA A 25 -24.29 -27.39 9.72
N THR A 26 -25.17 -26.43 10.05
CA THR A 26 -26.53 -26.66 10.56
C THR A 26 -27.42 -25.42 10.34
N ASP A 27 -28.63 -25.68 9.82
CA ASP A 27 -29.85 -24.86 9.73
C ASP A 27 -30.14 -23.95 10.94
N ASP A 28 -30.71 -22.76 10.71
CA ASP A 28 -32.16 -22.55 10.91
C ASP A 28 -32.66 -21.17 10.42
N SER A 29 -33.90 -21.16 9.96
CA SER A 29 -34.67 -20.07 9.34
C SER A 29 -34.92 -18.85 10.24
N ILE A 30 -35.01 -17.65 9.63
CA ILE A 30 -36.07 -16.68 9.97
C ILE A 30 -36.30 -15.66 8.84
N ASP A 31 -37.52 -15.66 8.31
CA ASP A 31 -38.11 -14.57 7.54
C ASP A 31 -38.50 -13.45 8.51
N ASP A 32 -38.01 -12.22 8.30
CA ASP A 32 -38.78 -10.97 8.38
C ASP A 32 -37.84 -9.81 8.01
N PHE A 33 -38.38 -8.76 7.37
CA PHE A 33 -38.04 -7.34 7.56
C PHE A 33 -38.42 -6.54 6.32
N GLY A 34 -39.57 -5.88 6.47
CA GLY A 34 -40.00 -4.81 5.59
C GLY A 34 -39.12 -3.57 5.64
N GLU A 35 -39.34 -2.76 4.60
CA GLU A 35 -39.38 -1.30 4.68
C GLU A 35 -38.07 -0.55 4.98
N PHE A 36 -37.16 -0.51 4.00
CA PHE A 36 -36.08 0.50 3.93
C PHE A 36 -36.39 1.60 2.90
N LYS A 37 -37.40 2.41 3.19
CA LYS A 37 -37.55 3.75 2.58
C LYS A 37 -37.13 4.81 3.62
N CYS A 38 -35.83 5.05 3.75
CA CYS A 38 -35.25 6.30 4.27
C CYS A 38 -33.71 6.22 4.31
N ARG A 39 -33.01 6.30 3.17
CA ARG A 39 -31.54 6.51 3.15
C ARG A 39 -31.02 7.48 2.08
N HIS A 40 -31.88 8.07 1.25
CA HIS A 40 -31.43 8.98 0.19
C HIS A 40 -31.18 10.44 0.64
N ALA A 41 -31.60 10.83 1.85
CA ALA A 41 -31.42 12.20 2.34
C ALA A 41 -30.07 12.41 3.06
N ALA A 42 -29.57 11.40 3.77
CA ALA A 42 -28.32 11.49 4.52
C ALA A 42 -27.08 11.62 3.61
N ASP A 43 -27.12 10.99 2.44
CA ASP A 43 -25.99 10.92 1.49
C ASP A 43 -25.63 12.27 0.84
N ARG A 44 -26.62 13.17 0.71
CA ARG A 44 -26.42 14.51 0.16
C ARG A 44 -25.76 15.46 1.16
N GLU A 45 -26.17 15.36 2.43
CA GLU A 45 -25.68 16.21 3.50
C GLU A 45 -24.23 15.84 3.89
N THR A 46 -23.88 14.55 3.84
CA THR A 46 -22.48 14.09 4.04
C THR A 46 -21.57 14.53 2.89
N ARG A 47 -22.04 14.48 1.63
CA ARG A 47 -21.30 15.01 0.46
C ARG A 47 -21.05 16.51 0.54
N ASP A 48 -22.04 17.28 0.97
CA ASP A 48 -21.93 18.74 1.05
C ASP A 48 -21.06 19.18 2.25
N LEU A 49 -21.05 18.42 3.35
CA LEU A 49 -20.10 18.61 4.46
C LEU A 49 -18.66 18.31 4.06
N TYR A 50 -18.41 17.20 3.34
CA TYR A 50 -17.07 16.87 2.83
C TYR A 50 -16.57 17.90 1.80
N ARG A 51 -17.44 18.33 0.88
CA ARG A 51 -17.12 19.38 -0.10
C ARG A 51 -16.82 20.71 0.58
N SER A 52 -17.54 21.06 1.64
CA SER A 52 -17.31 22.30 2.40
C SER A 52 -16.00 22.27 3.21
N GLN A 53 -15.59 21.08 3.67
CA GLN A 53 -14.32 20.89 4.37
C GLN A 53 -13.12 20.91 3.42
N ALA A 54 -13.26 20.33 2.22
CA ALA A 54 -12.26 20.41 1.15
C ALA A 54 -12.04 21.85 0.62
N ILE A 55 -13.10 22.67 0.56
CA ILE A 55 -12.99 24.09 0.15
C ILE A 55 -12.30 24.94 1.24
N ARG A 56 -12.47 24.63 2.53
CA ARG A 56 -11.77 25.34 3.62
C ARG A 56 -10.30 24.95 3.77
N GLN A 57 -9.89 23.81 3.21
CA GLN A 57 -8.49 23.34 3.23
C GLN A 57 -7.70 23.65 1.95
N GLY A 58 -8.27 24.38 0.99
CA GLY A 58 -7.57 24.78 -0.23
C GLY A 58 -7.27 23.60 -1.16
N ALA A 59 -8.29 23.04 -1.81
CA ALA A 59 -8.16 22.04 -2.88
C ALA A 59 -7.12 22.52 -3.92
N MET A 60 -5.95 21.89 -4.09
CA MET A 60 -5.65 20.50 -4.52
C MET A 60 -6.21 20.20 -5.90
N THR A 61 -5.38 20.42 -6.91
CA THR A 61 -5.62 20.03 -8.30
C THR A 61 -5.07 18.62 -8.52
N PRO A 62 -5.85 17.68 -9.10
CA PRO A 62 -5.32 16.42 -9.59
C PRO A 62 -4.18 16.69 -10.59
N GLY A 63 -2.98 16.19 -10.30
CA GLY A 63 -1.78 16.41 -11.14
C GLY A 63 -0.86 17.57 -10.73
N GLY A 64 -1.09 18.21 -9.57
CA GLY A 64 -0.12 19.15 -8.98
C GLY A 64 1.04 18.43 -8.27
N THR A 65 2.25 18.98 -8.33
CA THR A 65 3.40 18.43 -7.58
C THR A 65 3.20 18.61 -6.07
N MET A 66 2.99 17.53 -5.33
CA MET A 66 2.92 17.57 -3.87
C MET A 66 4.33 17.66 -3.24
N PRO A 67 4.58 18.61 -2.32
CA PRO A 67 5.88 18.75 -1.68
C PRO A 67 6.20 17.60 -0.71
N ASN A 68 7.49 17.35 -0.50
CA ASN A 68 8.00 16.27 0.35
C ASN A 68 7.54 16.35 1.82
N ARG A 69 7.24 17.54 2.34
CA ARG A 69 6.65 17.68 3.69
C ARG A 69 5.32 16.93 3.86
N ASP A 70 4.58 16.73 2.76
CA ASP A 70 3.32 16.02 2.78
C ASP A 70 3.55 14.50 2.87
N LEU A 71 4.69 13.99 2.39
CA LEU A 71 5.07 12.58 2.53
C LEU A 71 5.12 12.16 4.00
N LYS A 72 5.91 12.87 4.83
CA LYS A 72 6.00 12.58 6.27
C LYS A 72 4.62 12.66 6.94
N ARG A 73 3.81 13.65 6.56
CA ARG A 73 2.44 13.80 7.08
C ARG A 73 1.57 12.59 6.76
N PHE A 74 1.60 12.07 5.53
CA PHE A 74 0.82 10.89 5.16
C PHE A 74 1.32 9.63 5.86
N ILE A 75 2.64 9.44 5.96
CA ILE A 75 3.22 8.30 6.70
C ILE A 75 2.84 8.35 8.18
N VAL A 76 2.89 9.52 8.82
CA VAL A 76 2.41 9.70 10.20
C VAL A 76 0.90 9.40 10.29
N GLY A 77 0.09 9.84 9.33
CA GLY A 77 -1.34 9.50 9.30
C GLY A 77 -1.62 7.99 9.16
N ILE A 78 -0.78 7.29 8.40
CA ILE A 78 -0.83 5.82 8.30
C ILE A 78 -0.48 5.19 9.64
N HIS A 79 0.63 5.59 10.26
CA HIS A 79 1.01 5.14 11.60
C HIS A 79 -0.11 5.41 12.61
N ASP A 80 -0.60 6.64 12.70
CA ASP A 80 -1.72 6.97 13.59
C ASP A 80 -2.93 6.07 13.32
N THR A 81 -3.26 5.74 12.07
CA THR A 81 -4.42 4.88 11.79
C THR A 81 -4.17 3.41 12.12
N VAL A 82 -2.98 2.89 11.82
CA VAL A 82 -2.57 1.50 12.09
C VAL A 82 -2.35 1.29 13.59
N ASP A 83 -1.72 2.25 14.26
CA ASP A 83 -1.32 2.25 15.67
C ASP A 83 -2.41 2.80 16.60
N THR A 84 -3.39 3.61 16.18
CA THR A 84 -4.51 4.02 17.08
C THR A 84 -5.44 2.85 17.40
N HIS A 85 -5.42 1.78 16.60
CA HIS A 85 -5.96 0.47 16.99
C HIS A 85 -5.00 -0.36 17.89
N ALA A 86 -3.91 0.25 18.37
CA ALA A 86 -2.93 -0.20 19.35
C ALA A 86 -2.30 0.98 20.16
N SER A 87 -3.13 1.94 20.63
CA SER A 87 -2.77 3.05 21.57
C SER A 87 -1.86 4.21 21.08
N ILE A 88 -2.15 5.39 21.65
CA ILE A 88 -1.90 6.77 21.17
C ILE A 88 -0.50 7.35 21.50
N GLY A 89 0.09 8.12 20.57
CA GLY A 89 1.11 9.13 20.87
C GLY A 89 1.55 10.01 19.68
N THR A 90 1.33 11.33 19.76
CA THR A 90 1.82 12.42 18.86
C THR A 90 3.22 12.91 19.30
N PRO A 91 4.11 13.62 18.51
CA PRO A 91 3.81 14.89 17.76
C PRO A 91 4.71 15.35 16.54
N VAL A 92 4.20 16.37 15.80
CA VAL A 92 4.77 17.63 15.23
C VAL A 92 5.92 17.69 14.18
N SER A 93 5.66 18.55 13.15
CA SER A 93 6.42 18.91 11.93
C SER A 93 7.46 20.05 12.04
N ASP A 94 8.39 20.15 11.07
CA ASP A 94 8.93 21.44 10.59
C ASP A 94 9.43 21.44 9.11
N HIS A 95 9.48 22.63 8.50
CA HIS A 95 9.56 22.95 7.04
C HIS A 95 10.97 23.00 6.39
N ALA A 96 11.06 22.71 5.08
CA ALA A 96 11.66 23.58 4.02
C ALA A 96 11.57 22.96 2.60
N ILE A 97 11.43 23.80 1.55
CA ILE A 97 11.36 23.40 0.11
C ILE A 97 12.60 23.90 -0.64
N HIS A 98 13.20 23.03 -1.47
CA HIS A 98 14.06 23.44 -2.59
C HIS A 98 13.72 22.68 -3.88
N THR A 99 13.52 23.45 -4.96
CA THR A 99 13.22 23.00 -6.32
C THR A 99 14.50 22.56 -7.04
N ARG A 100 14.79 21.27 -6.95
CA ARG A 100 15.57 20.49 -7.91
C ARG A 100 14.86 19.14 -7.99
N SER A 101 14.69 18.55 -9.18
CA SER A 101 14.22 17.17 -9.26
C SER A 101 15.18 16.31 -8.43
N PRO A 102 14.71 15.69 -7.33
CA PRO A 102 15.58 14.94 -6.44
C PRO A 102 16.17 13.76 -7.19
N SER A 103 17.41 13.38 -6.86
CA SER A 103 17.93 12.10 -7.32
C SER A 103 17.13 10.97 -6.63
N VAL A 104 17.11 9.77 -7.21
CA VAL A 104 16.50 8.60 -6.57
C VAL A 104 17.07 8.40 -5.15
N SER A 105 18.36 8.69 -4.95
CA SER A 105 18.96 8.64 -3.62
C SER A 105 18.37 9.64 -2.63
N ASP A 106 18.03 10.85 -3.08
CA ASP A 106 17.36 11.86 -2.24
C ASP A 106 15.92 11.45 -1.91
N GLU A 107 15.23 10.81 -2.85
CA GLU A 107 13.88 10.28 -2.64
C GLU A 107 13.87 9.11 -1.67
N ILE A 108 14.83 8.18 -1.79
CA ILE A 108 15.00 7.08 -0.83
C ILE A 108 15.37 7.60 0.56
N ALA A 109 16.24 8.61 0.65
CA ALA A 109 16.56 9.23 1.94
C ALA A 109 15.32 9.90 2.57
N ALA A 110 14.51 10.60 1.77
CA ALA A 110 13.26 11.18 2.22
C ALA A 110 12.25 10.11 2.65
N TRP A 111 12.18 8.99 1.92
CA TRP A 111 11.34 7.85 2.24
C TRP A 111 11.72 7.21 3.59
N PHE A 112 13.00 6.91 3.79
CA PHE A 112 13.50 6.37 5.07
C PHE A 112 13.26 7.34 6.22
N SER A 113 13.54 8.63 6.01
CA SER A 113 13.22 9.67 6.99
C SER A 113 11.72 9.75 7.29
N ALA A 114 10.86 9.56 6.27
CA ALA A 114 9.42 9.55 6.46
C ALA A 114 8.95 8.37 7.32
N LEU A 115 9.60 7.22 7.18
CA LEU A 115 9.35 5.98 7.93
C LEU A 115 10.14 5.88 9.25
N ASP A 116 10.86 6.92 9.65
CA ASP A 116 11.72 6.93 10.84
C ASP A 116 12.74 5.78 10.87
N ASP A 117 13.27 5.42 9.69
CA ASP A 117 14.22 4.32 9.49
C ASP A 117 13.68 2.92 9.89
N VAL A 118 12.36 2.77 10.03
CA VAL A 118 11.70 1.52 10.44
C VAL A 118 10.77 1.01 9.33
N ASP A 119 10.76 -0.31 9.12
CA ASP A 119 9.85 -0.91 8.14
C ASP A 119 8.39 -0.75 8.61
N LEU A 120 7.50 -0.45 7.68
CA LEU A 120 6.07 -0.25 7.93
C LEU A 120 5.27 -1.41 7.32
N SER A 121 4.48 -2.09 8.15
CA SER A 121 3.53 -3.12 7.72
C SER A 121 2.13 -2.51 7.67
N ILE A 122 1.51 -2.48 6.48
CA ILE A 122 0.15 -2.00 6.28
C ILE A 122 -0.75 -3.21 6.03
N PRO A 123 -1.81 -3.43 6.84
CA PRO A 123 -2.78 -4.48 6.57
C PRO A 123 -3.38 -4.34 5.17
N TRP A 124 -3.38 -5.42 4.40
CA TRP A 124 -4.06 -5.50 3.11
C TRP A 124 -5.14 -6.59 3.11
N THR A 125 -5.70 -6.89 1.94
CA THR A 125 -6.79 -7.84 1.74
C THR A 125 -6.36 -9.29 1.94
N ALA A 126 -5.18 -9.68 1.47
CA ALA A 126 -4.68 -11.06 1.52
C ALA A 126 -3.40 -11.22 2.38
N ASP A 127 -2.43 -10.33 2.21
CA ASP A 127 -1.17 -10.26 2.96
C ASP A 127 -0.97 -8.83 3.50
N ASP A 128 0.07 -8.56 4.28
CA ASP A 128 0.45 -7.17 4.59
C ASP A 128 1.26 -6.57 3.43
N LEU A 129 1.04 -5.28 3.13
CA LEU A 129 2.00 -4.49 2.36
C LEU A 129 3.16 -4.12 3.27
N LEU A 130 4.32 -4.73 3.06
CA LEU A 130 5.54 -4.42 3.78
C LEU A 130 6.34 -3.35 3.02
N LEU A 131 6.55 -2.20 3.64
CA LEU A 131 7.36 -1.10 3.14
C LEU A 131 8.70 -1.03 3.87
N TYR A 132 9.80 -0.98 3.13
CA TYR A 132 11.14 -0.95 3.68
C TYR A 132 11.53 0.46 4.09
N GLY A 133 11.80 0.65 5.38
CA GLY A 133 12.18 1.93 5.97
C GLY A 133 13.67 2.15 6.10
N ASN A 134 14.50 1.13 5.83
CA ASN A 134 15.95 1.25 5.94
C ASN A 134 16.71 0.48 4.85
N GLN A 135 17.99 0.84 4.70
CA GLN A 135 18.87 0.26 3.68
C GLN A 135 19.03 -1.26 3.80
N ALA A 136 19.02 -1.82 5.01
CA ALA A 136 19.23 -3.24 5.21
C ALA A 136 18.01 -4.05 4.74
N SER A 137 16.80 -3.60 5.08
CA SER A 137 15.55 -4.21 4.62
C SER A 137 15.35 -4.04 3.12
N LEU A 138 15.63 -2.86 2.58
CA LEU A 138 15.58 -2.61 1.14
C LEU A 138 16.55 -3.53 0.38
N ALA A 139 17.80 -3.66 0.83
CA ALA A 139 18.78 -4.52 0.17
C ALA A 139 18.38 -6.01 0.19
N ARG A 140 17.75 -6.47 1.28
CA ARG A 140 17.21 -7.84 1.36
C ARG A 140 15.98 -8.00 0.46
N GLY A 141 15.05 -7.05 0.50
CA GLY A 141 13.81 -7.07 -0.27
C GLY A 141 14.04 -6.95 -1.78
N GLN A 142 15.10 -6.26 -2.20
CA GLN A 142 15.53 -6.20 -3.60
C GLN A 142 16.00 -7.58 -4.12
N ALA A 143 16.47 -8.45 -3.24
CA ALA A 143 17.05 -9.73 -3.63
C ALA A 143 15.96 -10.66 -4.19
N GLY A 144 16.23 -11.27 -5.34
CA GLY A 144 15.33 -12.24 -5.98
C GLY A 144 14.46 -11.66 -7.10
N TYR A 145 14.28 -10.34 -7.18
CA TYR A 145 13.50 -9.73 -8.28
C TYR A 145 14.26 -9.65 -9.61
N ARG A 146 15.58 -9.47 -9.53
CA ARG A 146 16.45 -9.36 -10.72
C ARG A 146 16.73 -10.69 -11.39
N VAL A 147 16.63 -11.81 -10.68
CA VAL A 147 17.13 -13.11 -11.13
C VAL A 147 16.15 -14.23 -10.84
N ASP A 148 16.11 -15.25 -11.70
CA ASP A 148 15.34 -16.48 -11.49
C ASP A 148 16.01 -17.40 -10.45
N ALA A 149 15.35 -18.52 -10.13
CA ALA A 149 15.85 -19.52 -9.19
C ALA A 149 17.21 -20.15 -9.60
N SER A 150 17.59 -20.04 -10.88
CA SER A 150 18.91 -20.49 -11.39
C SER A 150 19.96 -19.38 -11.40
N GLY A 151 19.61 -18.17 -10.97
CA GLY A 151 20.47 -16.99 -10.97
C GLY A 151 20.54 -16.25 -12.32
N ARG A 152 19.74 -16.64 -13.32
CA ARG A 152 19.69 -15.92 -14.61
C ARG A 152 18.86 -14.66 -14.46
N ARG A 153 19.27 -13.58 -15.14
CA ARG A 153 18.51 -12.33 -15.11
C ARG A 153 17.10 -12.52 -15.70
N LEU A 154 16.09 -12.03 -14.99
CA LEU A 154 14.73 -11.97 -15.48
C LEU A 154 14.59 -10.84 -16.51
N SER A 155 13.89 -11.11 -17.62
CA SER A 155 13.62 -10.09 -18.64
C SER A 155 12.69 -9.01 -18.12
N GLY A 156 12.93 -7.77 -18.53
CA GLY A 156 12.11 -6.62 -18.12
C GLY A 156 12.51 -5.99 -16.78
N TRP A 157 13.40 -6.62 -16.00
CA TRP A 157 13.98 -5.97 -14.83
C TRP A 157 15.05 -4.95 -15.24
N HIS A 158 14.98 -3.73 -14.71
CA HIS A 158 16.00 -2.71 -14.89
C HIS A 158 16.88 -2.52 -13.65
N ASP A 159 18.18 -2.26 -13.84
CA ASP A 159 19.15 -2.16 -12.75
C ASP A 159 19.00 -0.87 -11.90
N ASP A 160 18.26 0.13 -12.40
CA ASP A 160 17.95 1.39 -11.72
C ASP A 160 16.62 1.35 -10.94
N TRP A 161 15.90 0.23 -10.97
CA TRP A 161 14.68 0.02 -10.22
C TRP A 161 14.96 -0.38 -8.77
N ILE A 162 14.30 0.31 -7.85
CA ILE A 162 14.45 0.07 -6.42
C ILE A 162 13.11 -0.41 -5.84
N VAL A 163 13.12 -1.58 -5.23
CA VAL A 163 11.96 -2.14 -4.54
C VAL A 163 11.81 -1.44 -3.19
N LEU A 164 10.74 -0.66 -3.04
CA LEU A 164 10.38 0.03 -1.80
C LEU A 164 9.66 -0.87 -0.81
N GLY A 165 9.04 -1.93 -1.30
CA GLY A 165 8.21 -2.81 -0.51
C GLY A 165 7.63 -3.93 -1.35
N GLN A 166 6.90 -4.82 -0.71
CA GLN A 166 6.26 -5.94 -1.37
C GLN A 166 5.00 -6.41 -0.65
N MET A 167 4.17 -7.13 -1.38
CA MET A 167 3.00 -7.82 -0.86
C MET A 167 2.93 -9.20 -1.48
N GLY A 168 3.13 -10.26 -0.68
CA GLY A 168 3.11 -11.64 -1.19
C GLY A 168 4.10 -11.94 -2.33
N GLY A 169 5.15 -11.12 -2.51
CA GLY A 169 6.08 -11.18 -3.63
C GLY A 169 5.83 -10.15 -4.74
N ASP A 170 4.70 -9.44 -4.73
CA ASP A 170 4.40 -8.36 -5.68
C ASP A 170 5.16 -7.08 -5.33
N PRO A 171 6.09 -6.60 -6.17
CA PRO A 171 6.95 -5.48 -5.81
C PRO A 171 6.26 -4.13 -6.00
N VAL A 172 6.48 -3.23 -5.04
CA VAL A 172 6.32 -1.78 -5.22
C VAL A 172 7.69 -1.18 -5.51
N ILE A 173 7.81 -0.50 -6.64
CA ILE A 173 9.10 -0.08 -7.22
C ILE A 173 9.13 1.43 -7.35
N VAL A 174 10.22 2.09 -6.99
CA VAL A 174 10.54 3.46 -7.42
C VAL A 174 11.60 3.45 -8.50
N VAL A 175 11.42 4.31 -9.50
CA VAL A 175 12.33 4.46 -10.64
C VAL A 175 12.93 5.86 -10.71
N PRO A 176 14.02 6.06 -11.49
CA PRO A 176 14.52 7.41 -11.75
C PRO A 176 13.44 8.35 -12.27
N GLY A 177 13.23 9.45 -11.55
CA GLY A 177 12.15 10.41 -11.80
C GLY A 177 11.02 10.38 -10.76
N GLY A 178 11.02 9.35 -9.89
CA GLY A 178 10.18 9.27 -8.70
C GLY A 178 8.81 8.62 -8.89
N ASP A 179 8.51 8.18 -10.12
CA ASP A 179 7.35 7.36 -10.40
C ASP A 179 7.40 6.07 -9.56
N VAL A 180 6.25 5.71 -8.99
CA VAL A 180 6.04 4.47 -8.24
C VAL A 180 5.28 3.50 -9.13
N LEU A 181 5.83 2.31 -9.29
CA LEU A 181 5.31 1.24 -10.12
C LEU A 181 4.91 0.03 -9.27
N PHE A 182 4.01 -0.78 -9.82
CA PHE A 182 3.56 -2.04 -9.26
C PHE A 182 3.54 -3.11 -10.35
N ASP A 183 3.88 -4.34 -9.99
CA ASP A 183 3.71 -5.51 -10.85
C ASP A 183 3.33 -6.72 -10.02
N ARG A 184 2.88 -7.79 -10.68
CA ARG A 184 2.62 -9.07 -10.05
C ARG A 184 3.73 -10.06 -10.33
N HIS A 185 4.16 -10.77 -9.29
CA HIS A 185 5.16 -11.81 -9.46
C HIS A 185 4.60 -13.02 -10.22
N GLY A 186 5.50 -13.88 -10.72
CA GLY A 186 5.14 -15.17 -11.31
C GLY A 186 4.86 -15.17 -12.82
N ALA A 187 4.81 -14.01 -13.48
CA ALA A 187 4.61 -13.92 -14.94
C ALA A 187 5.83 -14.38 -15.78
N GLY A 188 7.00 -14.56 -15.15
CA GLY A 188 8.25 -14.94 -15.83
C GLY A 188 8.95 -13.80 -16.59
N PHE A 189 8.35 -12.60 -16.60
CA PHE A 189 8.92 -11.33 -17.04
C PHE A 189 8.33 -10.20 -16.20
N TRP A 190 8.99 -9.05 -16.15
CA TRP A 190 8.49 -7.85 -15.48
C TRP A 190 8.00 -6.82 -16.49
N ALA A 191 6.81 -6.27 -16.25
CA ALA A 191 6.20 -5.19 -17.01
C ALA A 191 5.34 -4.31 -16.07
N PRO A 192 5.98 -3.66 -15.08
CA PRO A 192 5.28 -2.93 -14.04
C PRO A 192 4.47 -1.76 -14.61
N SER A 193 3.30 -1.52 -14.01
CA SER A 193 2.43 -0.40 -14.32
C SER A 193 2.59 0.70 -13.28
N ARG A 194 2.49 1.96 -13.69
CA ARG A 194 2.62 3.09 -12.77
C ARG A 194 1.39 3.17 -11.86
N VAL A 195 1.60 3.07 -10.55
CA VAL A 195 0.55 3.24 -9.53
C VAL A 195 0.51 4.67 -8.99
N ALA A 196 1.62 5.41 -9.03
CA ALA A 196 1.63 6.82 -8.66
C ALA A 196 2.76 7.58 -9.36
N SER A 197 2.54 8.86 -9.64
CA SER A 197 3.55 9.76 -10.21
C SER A 197 4.64 10.24 -9.21
N SER A 198 4.47 9.94 -7.91
CA SER A 198 5.49 10.20 -6.90
C SER A 198 5.27 9.39 -5.63
N LEU A 199 6.33 9.25 -4.80
CA LEU A 199 6.24 8.72 -3.44
C LEU A 199 5.14 9.39 -2.60
N THR A 200 4.99 10.71 -2.73
CA THR A 200 3.96 11.47 -2.00
C THR A 200 2.54 11.10 -2.44
N HIS A 201 2.31 10.95 -3.75
CA HIS A 201 1.01 10.49 -4.26
C HIS A 201 0.71 9.06 -3.83
N PHE A 202 1.72 8.18 -3.85
CA PHE A 202 1.58 6.82 -3.35
C PHE A 202 1.23 6.79 -1.86
N ALA A 203 1.96 7.55 -1.02
CA ALA A 203 1.68 7.64 0.41
C ALA A 203 0.29 8.22 0.71
N HIS A 204 -0.19 9.18 -0.08
CA HIS A 204 -1.56 9.69 0.05
C HIS A 204 -2.60 8.59 -0.24
N ALA A 205 -2.41 7.81 -1.30
CA ALA A 205 -3.28 6.69 -1.63
C ALA A 205 -3.29 5.61 -0.53
N LEU A 206 -2.11 5.30 0.05
CA LEU A 206 -2.00 4.40 1.20
C LEU A 206 -2.69 4.95 2.46
N CYS A 207 -2.62 6.26 2.71
CA CYS A 207 -3.34 6.90 3.80
C CYS A 207 -4.85 6.73 3.64
N ILE A 208 -5.39 6.95 2.44
CA ILE A 208 -6.81 6.70 2.13
C ILE A 208 -7.18 5.24 2.36
N TRP A 209 -6.33 4.30 1.92
CA TRP A 209 -6.54 2.88 2.18
C TRP A 209 -6.64 2.59 3.68
N CYS A 210 -5.69 3.09 4.48
CA CYS A 210 -5.68 2.86 5.93
C CYS A 210 -6.91 3.48 6.61
N GLU A 211 -7.26 4.72 6.26
CA GLU A 211 -8.47 5.41 6.77
C GLU A 211 -9.73 4.58 6.54
N LEU A 212 -9.87 3.99 5.34
CA LEU A 212 -11.02 3.18 4.98
C LEU A 212 -10.93 1.78 5.60
N TYR A 213 -9.93 1.00 5.21
CA TYR A 213 -9.82 -0.42 5.56
C TYR A 213 -9.65 -0.62 7.06
N VAL A 214 -8.69 0.07 7.68
CA VAL A 214 -8.40 -0.09 9.12
C VAL A 214 -9.33 0.79 9.94
N GLY A 215 -9.43 2.08 9.63
CA GLY A 215 -10.19 3.03 10.45
C GLY A 215 -11.71 2.82 10.37
N ARG A 216 -12.28 3.02 9.18
CA ARG A 216 -13.74 3.03 9.00
C ARG A 216 -14.37 1.65 9.01
N TYR A 217 -13.77 0.71 8.29
CA TYR A 217 -14.31 -0.64 8.11
C TYR A 217 -13.74 -1.64 9.12
N SER A 218 -12.75 -1.25 9.96
CA SER A 218 -12.18 -2.12 11.00
C SER A 218 -11.74 -3.48 10.48
N ARG A 219 -11.25 -3.52 9.24
CA ARG A 219 -10.86 -4.72 8.48
C ARG A 219 -11.99 -5.71 8.17
N ASP A 220 -13.24 -5.35 8.46
CA ASP A 220 -14.44 -6.13 8.13
C ASP A 220 -15.00 -5.69 6.77
N ILE A 221 -14.36 -6.20 5.71
CA ILE A 221 -14.72 -5.85 4.32
C ILE A 221 -15.23 -7.03 3.51
N PHE A 222 -15.18 -8.25 4.04
CA PHE A 222 -15.65 -9.44 3.35
C PHE A 222 -17.11 -9.72 3.71
N ASP A 223 -17.89 -10.21 2.76
CA ASP A 223 -19.19 -10.79 3.05
C ASP A 223 -19.09 -12.29 3.37
N ASP A 224 -20.24 -12.94 3.56
CA ASP A 224 -20.32 -14.35 3.95
C ASP A 224 -19.82 -15.32 2.86
N THR A 225 -19.58 -14.82 1.64
CA THR A 225 -18.97 -15.57 0.53
C THR A 225 -17.47 -15.37 0.41
N TYR A 226 -16.85 -14.61 1.34
CA TYR A 226 -15.46 -14.18 1.31
C TYR A 226 -15.14 -13.26 0.12
N GLU A 227 -16.14 -12.65 -0.51
CA GLU A 227 -15.95 -11.59 -1.49
C GLU A 227 -15.85 -10.23 -0.79
N ILE A 228 -15.05 -9.32 -1.34
CA ILE A 228 -14.97 -7.95 -0.82
C ILE A 228 -16.29 -7.24 -1.13
N ARG A 229 -16.94 -6.70 -0.09
CA ARG A 229 -18.22 -6.00 -0.17
C ARG A 229 -18.18 -4.90 -1.26
N PRO A 230 -19.09 -4.90 -2.26
CA PRO A 230 -19.05 -3.93 -3.36
C PRO A 230 -19.11 -2.47 -2.91
N ALA A 231 -19.79 -2.18 -1.80
CA ALA A 231 -19.87 -0.83 -1.22
C ALA A 231 -18.50 -0.32 -0.77
N PHE A 232 -17.66 -1.18 -0.18
CA PHE A 232 -16.29 -0.83 0.20
C PHE A 232 -15.45 -0.53 -1.04
N LEU A 233 -15.49 -1.40 -2.06
CA LEU A 233 -14.74 -1.19 -3.30
C LEU A 233 -15.15 0.09 -4.04
N ALA A 234 -16.44 0.41 -4.06
CA ALA A 234 -16.94 1.64 -4.66
C ALA A 234 -16.41 2.89 -3.91
N GLU A 235 -16.35 2.83 -2.59
CA GLU A 235 -15.82 3.92 -1.77
C GLU A 235 -14.30 4.09 -1.92
N VAL A 236 -13.53 3.00 -1.91
CA VAL A 236 -12.08 3.04 -2.19
C VAL A 236 -11.84 3.66 -3.56
N ARG A 237 -12.55 3.18 -4.60
CA ARG A 237 -12.41 3.70 -5.96
C ARG A 237 -12.71 5.19 -6.05
N ALA A 238 -13.77 5.66 -5.37
CA ALA A 238 -14.13 7.07 -5.37
C ALA A 238 -13.04 7.93 -4.72
N ARG A 239 -12.56 7.54 -3.53
CA ARG A 239 -11.55 8.31 -2.78
C ARG A 239 -10.18 8.29 -3.46
N ILE A 240 -9.77 7.14 -4.01
CA ILE A 240 -8.51 7.02 -4.76
C ILE A 240 -8.58 7.82 -6.06
N GLY A 241 -9.72 7.84 -6.76
CA GLY A 241 -9.91 8.66 -7.96
C GLY A 241 -9.89 10.18 -7.71
N GLU A 242 -10.10 10.63 -6.47
CA GLU A 242 -9.87 12.03 -6.09
C GLU A 242 -8.37 12.35 -5.89
N ALA A 243 -7.57 11.33 -5.53
CA ALA A 243 -6.16 11.47 -5.17
C ALA A 243 -5.19 11.16 -6.32
N LEU A 244 -5.56 10.25 -7.22
CA LEU A 244 -4.73 9.78 -8.32
C LEU A 244 -5.44 9.96 -9.67
N PRO A 245 -4.70 10.19 -10.78
CA PRO A 245 -5.25 10.11 -12.13
C PRO A 245 -5.90 8.74 -12.42
N ASP A 246 -6.91 8.69 -13.28
CA ASP A 246 -7.70 7.48 -13.58
C ASP A 246 -6.85 6.23 -13.89
N ALA A 247 -5.77 6.39 -14.66
CA ALA A 247 -4.88 5.28 -15.01
C ALA A 247 -4.11 4.73 -13.79
N GLU A 248 -3.63 5.61 -12.91
CA GLU A 248 -2.92 5.25 -11.67
C GLU A 248 -3.89 4.68 -10.63
N ALA A 249 -5.09 5.26 -10.51
CA ALA A 249 -6.16 4.74 -9.67
C ALA A 249 -6.59 3.32 -10.10
N ALA A 250 -6.62 3.03 -11.40
CA ALA A 250 -6.92 1.68 -11.90
C ALA A 250 -5.88 0.66 -11.42
N VAL A 251 -4.58 0.98 -11.54
CA VAL A 251 -3.48 0.13 -11.05
C VAL A 251 -3.55 -0.03 -9.53
N PHE A 252 -3.86 1.03 -8.78
CA PHE A 252 -4.05 0.91 -7.32
C PHE A 252 -5.21 -0.05 -6.99
N MET A 253 -6.31 -0.01 -7.74
CA MET A 253 -7.41 -0.96 -7.56
C MET A 253 -7.03 -2.40 -7.95
N GLU A 254 -6.11 -2.60 -8.89
CA GLU A 254 -5.53 -3.92 -9.18
C GLU A 254 -4.68 -4.44 -8.02
N MET A 255 -3.97 -3.56 -7.30
CA MET A 255 -3.28 -3.92 -6.06
C MET A 255 -4.26 -4.38 -4.98
N VAL A 256 -5.43 -3.73 -4.85
CA VAL A 256 -6.46 -4.10 -3.86
C VAL A 256 -7.05 -5.48 -4.14
N GLY A 257 -7.27 -5.81 -5.42
CA GLY A 257 -7.99 -7.01 -5.84
C GLY A 257 -7.29 -8.34 -5.56
N GLY A 258 -5.96 -8.33 -5.39
CA GLY A 258 -5.16 -9.55 -5.28
C GLY A 258 -5.09 -10.35 -6.57
#